data_AF-A0A7X2MMS8-F1
#
_entry.id   AF-A0A7X2MMS8-F1
#
_cell.length_a   1.000
_cell.length_b   1.000
_cell.length_c   1.000
_cell.angle_alpha   90.00
_cell.angle_beta   90.00
_cell.angle_gamma   90.00
#
_symmetry.space_group_name_H-M   'P 1'
#
loop_
_entity.id
_entity.type
_entity.pdbx_description
1 polymer ?
#
loop_
_entity_poly.entity_id
_entity_poly.type
_entity_poly.pdbx_seq_one_letter_code
_entity_poly.pdbx_strand_id
1 'polypeptide(L)'
;RDKGLPQEEFDALMAQKLLELNKLFTTYARTDTDVLMSQRLRSQQNAVVDIAPEQYQKLRQTFLAGLTREQLNQELRQQLTQELMMVLIQPEGEAETNVKSLQNNWDKVMAPPAAPATSNEASPPDSNVKDVPPAA
;
A
#
# COMPACT_ATOMS: atom_id res chain seq x y z
N ARG A 1 7.75 -2.44 3.95
CA ARG A 1 6.73 -1.36 3.92
C ARG A 1 7.32 0.00 3.53
N ASP A 2 8.58 0.26 3.89
CA ASP A 2 9.16 1.61 3.89
C ASP A 2 9.48 2.17 2.50
N LYS A 3 9.67 1.31 1.49
CA LYS A 3 10.05 1.77 0.14
C LYS A 3 8.87 1.94 -0.82
N GLY A 4 7.68 1.44 -0.45
CA GLY A 4 6.50 1.42 -1.32
C GLY A 4 6.73 0.64 -2.63
N LEU A 5 5.86 0.86 -3.61
CA LEU A 5 6.04 0.38 -4.98
C LEU A 5 7.24 1.09 -5.65
N PRO A 6 8.12 0.34 -6.34
CA PRO A 6 9.14 0.91 -7.21
C PRO A 6 8.49 1.59 -8.42
N GLN A 7 9.25 2.46 -9.09
CA GLN A 7 8.76 3.23 -10.23
C GLN A 7 8.28 2.33 -11.37
N GLU A 8 9.05 1.29 -11.69
CA GLU A 8 8.73 0.34 -12.77
C GLU A 8 7.40 -0.40 -12.52
N GLU A 9 7.16 -0.88 -11.30
CA GLU A 9 5.89 -1.54 -10.96
C GLU A 9 4.71 -0.57 -10.96
N PHE A 10 4.93 0.68 -10.54
CA PHE A 10 3.92 1.72 -10.64
C PHE A 10 3.55 1.99 -12.10
N ASP A 11 4.53 2.17 -12.98
CA ASP A 11 4.30 2.44 -14.39
C ASP A 11 3.63 1.25 -15.09
N ALA A 12 4.02 0.02 -14.75
CA ALA A 12 3.37 -1.20 -15.23
C ALA A 12 1.91 -1.28 -14.78
N LEU A 13 1.63 -0.98 -13.51
CA LEU A 13 0.26 -0.93 -12.97
C LEU A 13 -0.58 0.14 -13.68
N MET A 14 -0.01 1.33 -13.91
CA MET A 14 -0.68 2.42 -14.62
C MET A 14 -1.00 2.04 -16.06
N ALA A 15 -0.04 1.43 -16.77
CA ALA A 15 -0.24 0.94 -18.13
C ALA A 15 -1.34 -0.12 -18.20
N GLN A 16 -1.37 -1.06 -17.24
CA GLN A 16 -2.43 -2.06 -17.14
C GLN A 16 -3.80 -1.41 -16.91
N LYS A 17 -3.91 -0.47 -15.96
CA LYS A 17 -5.18 0.20 -15.64
C LYS A 17 -5.69 1.07 -16.77
N LEU A 18 -4.81 1.72 -17.53
CA LEU A 18 -5.17 2.46 -18.73
C LEU A 18 -5.65 1.52 -19.84
N LEU A 19 -5.00 0.38 -20.03
CA LEU A 19 -5.41 -0.63 -21.00
C LEU A 19 -6.79 -1.22 -20.66
N GLU A 20 -7.03 -1.53 -19.39
CA GLU A 20 -8.36 -1.95 -18.90
C GLU A 20 -9.42 -0.88 -19.17
N LEU A 21 -9.11 0.40 -18.89
CA LEU A 21 -10.02 1.51 -19.14
C LEU A 21 -10.35 1.68 -20.63
N ASN A 22 -9.36 1.52 -21.52
CA ASN A 22 -9.58 1.58 -22.96
C ASN A 22 -10.46 0.44 -23.47
N LYS A 23 -10.46 -0.71 -22.79
CA LYS A 23 -11.32 -1.85 -23.12
C LYS A 23 -12.72 -1.74 -22.51
N LEU A 24 -13.01 -0.73 -21.69
CA LEU A 24 -14.26 -0.59 -20.92
C LEU A 24 -15.51 -0.83 -21.77
N PHE A 25 -15.68 -0.13 -22.90
CA PHE A 25 -16.86 -0.28 -23.75
C PHE A 25 -16.92 -1.62 -24.49
N THR A 26 -15.77 -2.17 -24.87
CA THR A 26 -15.71 -3.48 -25.51
C THR A 26 -16.10 -4.58 -24.52
N THR A 27 -15.68 -4.46 -23.27
CA THR A 27 -16.12 -5.33 -22.18
C THR A 27 -17.61 -5.16 -21.95
N TYR A 28 -18.09 -3.93 -21.76
CA TYR A 28 -19.51 -3.64 -21.52
C TYR A 28 -20.43 -4.19 -22.62
N ALA A 29 -20.07 -4.01 -23.88
CA ALA A 29 -20.85 -4.50 -25.03
C ALA A 29 -20.91 -6.03 -25.12
N ARG A 30 -19.98 -6.74 -24.47
CA ARG A 30 -19.90 -8.21 -24.43
C ARG A 30 -20.34 -8.79 -23.09
N THR A 31 -20.64 -7.93 -22.12
CA THR A 31 -21.11 -8.38 -20.80
C THR A 31 -22.54 -8.85 -20.92
N ASP A 32 -22.80 -10.07 -20.47
CA ASP A 32 -24.14 -10.65 -20.46
C ASP A 32 -25.10 -9.84 -19.57
N THR A 33 -26.38 -9.87 -19.93
CA THR A 33 -27.40 -9.05 -19.27
C THR A 33 -27.59 -9.44 -17.79
N ASP A 34 -27.42 -10.72 -17.45
CA ASP A 34 -27.49 -11.22 -16.08
C ASP A 34 -26.37 -10.64 -15.21
N VAL A 35 -25.16 -10.50 -15.74
CA VAL A 35 -24.04 -9.84 -15.06
C VAL A 35 -24.36 -8.37 -14.82
N LEU A 36 -24.88 -7.65 -15.83
CA LEU A 36 -25.29 -6.24 -15.67
C LEU A 36 -26.42 -6.08 -14.64
N MET A 37 -27.40 -6.98 -14.64
CA MET A 37 -28.47 -7.00 -13.64
C MET A 37 -27.94 -7.27 -12.23
N SER A 38 -27.01 -8.23 -12.09
CA SER A 38 -26.38 -8.53 -10.80
C SER A 38 -25.57 -7.36 -10.25
N GLN A 39 -24.86 -6.64 -11.13
CA GLN A 39 -24.11 -5.43 -10.77
C GLN A 39 -25.05 -4.34 -10.28
N ARG A 40 -26.14 -4.11 -11.00
CA ARG A 40 -27.16 -3.12 -10.61
C ARG A 40 -27.81 -3.47 -9.28
N LEU A 41 -28.16 -4.74 -9.06
CA LEU A 41 -28.72 -5.19 -7.78
C LEU A 41 -27.72 -5.00 -6.64
N ARG A 42 -26.44 -5.35 -6.86
CA ARG A 42 -25.38 -5.14 -5.87
C ARG A 42 -25.17 -3.66 -5.54
N SER A 43 -25.24 -2.80 -6.56
CA SER A 43 -25.20 -1.34 -6.39
C SER A 43 -26.33 -0.85 -5.49
N GLN A 44 -27.56 -1.28 -5.76
CA GLN A 44 -28.73 -0.90 -4.96
C GLN A 44 -28.68 -1.45 -3.53
N GLN A 45 -28.24 -2.70 -3.35
CA GLN A 45 -28.17 -3.35 -2.04
C GLN A 45 -27.07 -2.75 -1.14
N ASN A 46 -25.92 -2.41 -1.71
CA ASN A 46 -24.74 -1.96 -0.94
C ASN A 46 -24.54 -0.44 -0.99
N ALA A 47 -25.49 0.31 -1.54
CA ALA A 47 -25.37 1.74 -1.79
C ALA A 47 -24.08 2.13 -2.55
N VAL A 48 -23.59 1.24 -3.42
CA VAL A 48 -22.46 1.53 -4.30
C VAL A 48 -22.98 2.30 -5.49
N VAL A 49 -22.38 3.45 -5.79
CA VAL A 49 -22.86 4.34 -6.85
C VAL A 49 -22.76 3.68 -8.23
N ASP A 50 -23.89 3.57 -8.92
CA ASP A 50 -23.96 3.19 -10.35
C ASP A 50 -23.86 4.45 -11.21
N ILE A 51 -22.88 4.51 -12.11
CA ILE A 51 -22.65 5.66 -12.99
C ILE A 51 -22.52 5.19 -14.43
N ALA A 52 -22.93 6.05 -15.37
CA ALA A 52 -22.86 5.75 -16.80
C ALA A 52 -21.41 5.44 -17.24
N PRO A 53 -21.19 4.48 -18.15
CA PRO A 53 -19.85 4.08 -18.59
C PRO A 53 -19.00 5.25 -19.14
N GLU A 54 -19.60 6.21 -19.84
CA GLU A 54 -18.91 7.41 -20.35
C GLU A 54 -18.43 8.32 -19.22
N GLN A 55 -19.28 8.49 -18.21
CA GLN A 55 -18.95 9.29 -17.03
C GLN A 55 -17.86 8.60 -16.21
N TYR A 56 -17.96 7.27 -16.03
CA TYR A 56 -16.92 6.47 -15.38
C TYR A 56 -15.59 6.61 -16.14
N GLN A 57 -15.60 6.49 -17.46
CA GLN A 57 -14.39 6.59 -18.27
C GLN A 57 -13.67 7.91 -18.03
N LYS A 58 -14.39 9.04 -18.11
CA LYS A 58 -13.83 10.37 -17.91
C LYS A 58 -13.26 10.53 -16.50
N LEU A 59 -14.03 10.19 -15.47
CA LEU A 59 -13.60 10.31 -14.08
C LEU A 59 -12.39 9.42 -13.79
N ARG A 60 -12.40 8.19 -14.30
CA ARG A 60 -11.29 7.24 -14.11
C ARG A 60 -10.04 7.69 -14.85
N GLN A 61 -10.17 8.24 -16.05
CA GLN A 61 -9.05 8.81 -16.79
C GLN A 61 -8.43 9.99 -16.03
N THR A 62 -9.25 10.93 -15.54
CA THR A 62 -8.78 12.05 -14.72
C THR A 62 -8.09 11.57 -13.44
N PHE A 63 -8.66 10.56 -12.77
CA PHE A 63 -8.05 9.96 -11.59
C PHE A 63 -6.69 9.35 -11.90
N LEU A 64 -6.58 8.53 -12.96
CA LEU A 64 -5.33 7.88 -13.34
C LEU A 64 -4.28 8.90 -13.78
N ALA A 65 -4.68 9.99 -14.45
CA ALA A 65 -3.75 11.06 -14.84
C ALA A 65 -3.22 11.87 -13.64
N GLY A 66 -3.99 11.96 -12.55
CA GLY A 66 -3.60 12.68 -11.34
C GLY A 66 -2.92 11.81 -10.28
N LEU A 67 -2.99 10.48 -10.39
CA LEU A 67 -2.42 9.56 -9.41
C LEU A 67 -0.90 9.56 -9.51
N THR A 68 -0.23 9.85 -8.39
CA THR A 68 1.23 9.75 -8.30
C THR A 68 1.67 8.51 -7.51
N ARG A 69 2.88 8.03 -7.80
CA ARG A 69 3.50 6.93 -7.03
C ARG A 69 3.56 7.24 -5.54
N GLU A 70 3.84 8.49 -5.18
CA GLU A 70 3.92 8.92 -3.78
C GLU A 70 2.56 8.81 -3.07
N GLN A 71 1.48 9.29 -3.71
CA GLN A 71 0.12 9.17 -3.18
C GLN A 71 -0.28 7.71 -3.00
N LEU A 72 0.00 6.87 -4.01
CA LEU A 72 -0.30 5.44 -3.92
C LEU A 72 0.48 4.77 -2.78
N ASN A 73 1.77 5.09 -2.64
CA ASN A 73 2.60 4.54 -1.58
C ASN A 73 2.17 5.03 -0.19
N GLN A 74 1.70 6.27 -0.08
CA GLN A 74 1.14 6.79 1.16
C GLN A 74 -0.13 6.02 1.55
N GLU A 75 -1.04 5.80 0.61
CA GLU A 75 -2.27 5.03 0.85
C GLU A 75 -1.96 3.58 1.25
N LEU A 76 -1.05 2.92 0.53
CA LEU A 76 -0.61 1.56 0.87
C LEU A 76 -0.02 1.48 2.28
N ARG A 77 0.77 2.48 2.70
CA ARG A 77 1.29 2.53 4.06
C ARG A 77 0.17 2.68 5.08
N GLN A 78 -0.84 3.50 4.82
CA GLN A 78 -2.00 3.66 5.71
C GLN A 78 -2.77 2.34 5.84
N GLN A 79 -3.09 1.70 4.72
CA GLN A 79 -3.79 0.41 4.70
C GLN A 79 -3.02 -0.67 5.45
N LEU A 80 -1.70 -0.76 5.26
CA LEU A 80 -0.85 -1.73 5.96
C LEU A 80 -0.53 -1.35 7.41
N THR A 81 -0.94 -0.17 7.89
CA THR A 81 -0.84 0.23 9.32
C THR A 81 -2.07 -0.17 10.11
N GLN A 82 -3.19 -0.39 9.42
CA GLN A 82 -4.41 -0.79 10.08
C GLN A 82 -4.27 -2.19 10.67
N GLU A 83 -4.87 -2.40 11.85
CA GLU A 83 -4.84 -3.70 12.52
C GLU A 83 -5.54 -4.74 11.64
N LEU A 84 -4.82 -5.80 11.29
CA LEU A 84 -5.31 -6.87 10.43
C LEU A 84 -5.84 -8.01 11.29
N MET A 85 -7.01 -8.54 10.93
CA MET A 85 -7.56 -9.74 11.56
C MET A 85 -6.95 -11.00 10.93
N MET A 86 -6.34 -11.88 11.76
CA MET A 86 -5.83 -13.16 11.31
C MET A 86 -6.92 -14.24 11.40
N VAL A 87 -7.27 -14.83 10.25
CA VAL A 87 -8.21 -15.97 10.15
C VAL A 87 -7.44 -17.17 9.61
N LEU A 88 -7.37 -18.26 10.39
CA LEU A 88 -6.72 -19.51 10.00
C LEU A 88 -7.78 -20.54 9.60
N ILE A 89 -7.65 -21.11 8.42
CA ILE A 89 -8.51 -22.22 7.92
C ILE A 89 -7.60 -23.44 7.74
N GLN A 90 -7.87 -24.53 8.45
CA GLN A 90 -7.14 -25.80 8.34
C GLN A 90 -8.07 -26.91 7.83
N PRO A 91 -7.58 -27.83 6.98
CA PRO A 91 -8.34 -29.01 6.56
C PRO A 91 -8.53 -29.98 7.72
N GLU A 92 -9.58 -30.82 7.64
CA GLU A 92 -9.86 -31.83 8.66
C GLU A 92 -8.73 -32.88 8.72
N GLY A 93 -8.27 -33.19 9.94
CA GLY A 93 -7.24 -34.20 10.20
C GLY A 93 -5.81 -33.67 10.35
N GLU A 94 -5.57 -32.37 10.12
CA GLU A 94 -4.29 -31.73 10.46
C GLU A 94 -4.20 -31.37 11.95
N ALA A 95 -2.98 -31.37 12.50
CA ALA A 95 -2.73 -30.87 13.84
C ALA A 95 -3.07 -29.37 13.94
N GLU A 96 -3.76 -28.99 15.00
CA GLU A 96 -4.15 -27.60 15.25
C GLU A 96 -2.92 -26.70 15.34
N THR A 97 -2.84 -25.69 14.47
CA THR A 97 -1.73 -24.75 14.49
C THR A 97 -1.98 -23.68 15.56
N ASN A 98 -0.96 -23.37 16.35
CA ASN A 98 -1.06 -22.33 17.36
C ASN A 98 -1.13 -20.93 16.70
N VAL A 99 -2.34 -20.39 16.61
CA VAL A 99 -2.62 -19.05 16.04
C VAL A 99 -1.84 -17.92 16.72
N LYS A 100 -1.54 -18.03 18.02
CA LYS A 100 -0.75 -17.01 18.75
C LYS A 100 0.71 -17.02 18.30
N SER A 101 1.27 -18.20 18.01
CA SER A 101 2.62 -18.30 17.48
C SER A 101 2.73 -17.70 16.08
N LEU A 102 1.70 -17.87 15.24
CA LEU A 102 1.63 -17.24 13.92
C LEU A 102 1.50 -15.72 14.04
N GLN A 103 0.66 -15.24 14.94
CA GLN A 103 0.51 -13.82 15.23
C GLN A 103 1.84 -13.19 15.69
N ASN A 104 2.54 -13.81 16.65
CA ASN A 104 3.83 -13.31 17.11
C ASN A 104 4.89 -13.26 15.99
N ASN A 105 4.91 -14.26 15.11
CA ASN A 105 5.80 -14.25 13.95
C ASN A 105 5.42 -13.14 12.96
N TRP A 106 4.13 -12.94 12.74
CA TRP A 106 3.61 -11.85 11.91
C TRP A 106 4.01 -10.48 12.45
N ASP A 107 3.79 -10.24 13.75
CA ASP A 107 4.13 -8.98 14.41
C ASP A 107 5.63 -8.69 14.31
N LYS A 108 6.47 -9.72 14.42
CA LYS A 108 7.92 -9.60 14.22
C LYS A 108 8.29 -9.19 12.80
N VAL A 109 7.59 -9.72 11.79
CA VAL A 109 7.83 -9.38 10.37
C VAL A 109 7.29 -7.97 10.05
N MET A 110 6.19 -7.58 10.69
CA MET A 110 5.53 -6.30 10.47
C MET A 110 6.08 -5.15 11.32
N ALA A 111 6.95 -5.43 12.29
CA ALA A 111 7.62 -4.42 13.10
C ALA A 111 8.39 -3.41 12.21
N PRO A 112 8.28 -2.08 12.47
CA PRO A 112 9.05 -1.09 11.73
C PRO A 112 10.55 -1.36 11.84
N PRO A 113 11.35 -1.16 10.79
CA PRO A 113 12.80 -1.21 10.92
C PRO A 113 13.26 -0.17 11.95
N ALA A 114 14.19 -0.57 12.82
CA ALA A 114 14.80 0.33 13.79
C ALA A 114 15.35 1.57 13.05
N ALA A 115 15.00 2.76 13.53
CA ALA A 115 15.53 4.01 13.00
C ALA A 115 17.07 3.94 13.03
N PRO A 116 17.78 4.38 11.97
CA PRO A 116 19.23 4.49 12.03
C PRO A 116 19.56 5.41 13.20
N ALA A 117 20.35 4.90 14.15
CA ALA A 117 20.88 5.70 15.23
C ALA A 117 21.62 6.88 14.61
N THR A 118 21.07 8.08 14.72
CA THR A 118 21.84 9.30 14.52
C THR A 118 22.90 9.29 15.62
N SER A 119 24.12 8.88 15.27
CA SER A 119 25.32 9.15 16.06
C SER A 119 25.53 10.66 16.05
N ASN A 120 24.74 11.35 16.86
CA ASN A 120 25.02 12.72 17.26
C ASN A 120 25.99 12.63 18.44
N GLU A 121 27.21 12.19 18.16
CA GLU A 121 28.35 12.30 19.07
C GLU A 121 28.80 13.76 19.05
N ALA A 122 27.99 14.62 19.67
CA ALA A 122 28.43 15.93 20.10
C ALA A 122 29.35 15.70 21.31
N SER A 123 30.67 15.62 21.04
CA SER A 123 31.67 15.66 22.12
C SER A 123 31.43 16.90 22.99
N PRO A 124 31.40 16.77 24.33
CA PRO A 124 31.36 17.92 25.21
C PRO A 124 32.64 18.77 25.04
N PRO A 125 32.58 20.10 25.22
CA PRO A 125 33.75 20.95 25.09
C PRO A 125 34.67 20.73 26.30
N ASP A 126 35.75 19.97 26.11
CA ASP A 126 36.85 19.92 27.08
C ASP A 126 37.66 21.23 27.00
N SER A 127 37.24 22.17 27.82
CA SER A 127 38.06 23.29 28.26
C SER A 127 39.23 22.77 29.10
N ASN A 128 40.39 22.55 28.48
CA ASN A 128 41.65 22.50 29.22
C ASN A 128 42.79 23.14 28.41
N VAL A 129 42.89 24.46 28.56
CA VAL A 129 44.06 25.25 28.17
C VAL A 129 45.18 24.97 29.18
N LYS A 130 46.12 24.10 28.83
CA LYS A 130 47.48 24.08 29.39
C LYS A 130 48.39 23.21 28.52
N ASP A 131 49.13 23.82 27.59
CA ASP A 131 50.59 23.85 27.72
C ASP A 131 51.24 24.70 26.63
N VAL A 132 52.17 25.55 27.08
CA VAL A 132 53.07 26.36 26.25
C VAL A 132 54.38 25.59 26.13
N PRO A 133 55.03 25.56 24.94
CA PRO A 133 56.46 25.34 24.87
C PRO A 133 57.22 26.59 24.36
N PRO A 134 58.52 26.71 24.70
CA PRO A 134 59.27 27.95 24.65
C PRO A 134 59.93 28.19 23.29
N ALA A 135 60.26 29.45 23.00
CA ALA A 135 61.29 29.81 22.02
C ALA A 135 62.05 31.06 22.51
N ALA A 136 63.35 31.03 22.23
CA ALA A 136 64.44 31.87 22.71
C ALA A 136 64.35 33.36 22.36
#